data_AF-A0A3S0BG74-F1
#
_entry.id   AF-A0A3S0BG74-F1
#
_cell.length_a   1.000
_cell.length_b   1.000
_cell.length_c   1.000
_cell.angle_alpha   90.00
_cell.angle_beta   90.00
_cell.angle_gamma   90.00
#
_symmetry.space_group_name_H-M   'P 1'
#
loop_
_entity.id
_entity.type
_entity.pdbx_description
1 polymer ?
#
loop_
_entity_poly.entity_id
_entity_poly.type
_entity_poly.pdbx_seq_one_letter_code
_entity_poly.pdbx_strand_id
1 'polypeptide(L)'
;MRNPHAGVPFDTPDDQIAAALRDVSIPTLMLSMLHMTGDADLIRGELRPAGLFLNEVQGFMSEEDKDAVRARALEVIKDYRDRGCPEPEPLSEELVHEMMEWLVVEDVGVEYVPMMLADLELDGRDHDRPAPPGGPAADARAEFPVVVVGCGQSGLLAGIRLQEAGIPFTIVEKNPGVGGTWWENRYPGARVDVGNHFYCFSFEPSDR
;
A
#
# COMPACT_ATOMS: atom_id res chain seq x y z
N MET A 1 2.60 -9.09 -2.77
CA MET A 1 1.55 -10.00 -3.26
C MET A 1 0.36 -9.15 -3.72
N ARG A 2 -0.17 -9.32 -4.94
CA ARG A 2 -1.40 -8.63 -5.38
C ARG A 2 -2.49 -8.73 -4.31
N ASN A 3 -3.24 -7.65 -4.08
CA ASN A 3 -4.42 -7.67 -3.23
C ASN A 3 -5.26 -8.91 -3.59
N PRO A 4 -5.49 -9.86 -2.66
CA PRO A 4 -6.17 -11.11 -2.96
C PRO A 4 -7.63 -10.91 -3.39
N HIS A 5 -8.17 -9.70 -3.17
CA HIS A 5 -9.49 -9.29 -3.59
C HIS A 5 -9.49 -8.52 -4.92
N ALA A 6 -8.33 -8.17 -5.49
CA ALA A 6 -8.28 -7.61 -6.83
C ALA A 6 -8.89 -8.62 -7.81
N GLY A 7 -9.88 -8.18 -8.60
CA GLY A 7 -10.60 -9.09 -9.49
C GLY A 7 -11.82 -9.77 -8.87
N VAL A 8 -12.06 -9.67 -7.56
CA VAL A 8 -13.25 -10.27 -6.92
C VAL A 8 -14.48 -9.42 -7.21
N PRO A 9 -15.47 -9.93 -7.95
CA PRO A 9 -16.68 -9.16 -8.24
C PRO A 9 -17.48 -8.87 -6.98
N PHE A 10 -18.14 -7.72 -6.95
CA PHE A 10 -19.12 -7.36 -5.92
C PHE A 10 -20.45 -6.99 -6.57
N ASP A 11 -21.55 -7.09 -5.81
CA ASP A 11 -22.91 -6.81 -6.26
C ASP A 11 -23.59 -5.71 -5.44
N THR A 12 -22.81 -4.95 -4.66
CA THR A 12 -23.28 -3.83 -3.85
C THR A 12 -24.16 -2.88 -4.66
N PRO A 13 -25.40 -2.61 -4.23
CA PRO A 13 -26.31 -1.68 -4.92
C PRO A 13 -25.79 -0.24 -5.00
N ASP A 14 -26.19 0.48 -6.05
CA ASP A 14 -25.73 1.85 -6.34
C ASP A 14 -25.99 2.84 -5.18
N ASP A 15 -27.12 2.71 -4.48
CA ASP A 15 -27.46 3.57 -3.34
C ASP A 15 -26.56 3.32 -2.13
N GLN A 16 -26.12 2.07 -1.93
CA GLN A 16 -25.16 1.71 -0.90
C GLN A 16 -23.75 2.19 -1.24
N ILE A 17 -23.34 2.10 -2.51
CA ILE A 17 -22.06 2.69 -2.98
C ILE A 17 -22.08 4.20 -2.76
N ALA A 18 -23.16 4.88 -3.16
CA ALA A 18 -23.31 6.32 -3.00
C ALA A 18 -23.31 6.75 -1.52
N ALA A 19 -23.88 5.95 -0.63
CA ALA A 19 -23.83 6.19 0.81
C ALA A 19 -22.39 6.07 1.34
N ALA A 20 -21.67 5.00 0.97
CA ALA A 20 -20.30 4.77 1.39
C ALA A 20 -19.32 5.87 0.94
N LEU A 21 -19.53 6.44 -0.26
CA LEU A 21 -18.72 7.55 -0.79
C LEU A 21 -18.77 8.84 0.06
N ARG A 22 -19.67 8.94 1.03
CA ARG A 22 -19.71 10.08 1.95
C ARG A 22 -18.60 10.03 3.01
N ASP A 23 -18.14 8.82 3.33
CA ASP A 23 -17.23 8.57 4.46
C ASP A 23 -15.76 8.40 4.04
N VAL A 24 -15.46 8.54 2.74
CA VAL A 24 -14.11 8.33 2.19
C VAL A 24 -13.32 9.64 2.04
N SER A 25 -11.99 9.51 2.07
CA SER A 25 -11.05 10.57 1.69
C SER A 25 -11.19 10.87 0.19
N ILE A 26 -11.48 12.12 -0.17
CA ILE A 26 -11.65 12.54 -1.55
C ILE A 26 -10.34 12.49 -2.35
N PRO A 27 -9.19 12.98 -1.84
CA PRO A 27 -7.92 12.82 -2.55
C PRO A 27 -7.56 11.36 -2.81
N THR A 28 -7.73 10.49 -1.81
CA THR A 28 -7.47 9.05 -1.96
C THR A 28 -8.43 8.40 -2.95
N LEU A 29 -9.71 8.79 -2.93
CA LEU A 29 -10.72 8.32 -3.88
C LEU A 29 -10.35 8.69 -5.32
N MET A 30 -9.86 9.91 -5.56
CA MET A 30 -9.42 10.34 -6.90
C MET A 30 -8.25 9.51 -7.42
N LEU A 31 -7.23 9.27 -6.60
CA LEU A 31 -6.12 8.41 -6.98
C LEU A 31 -6.54 6.95 -7.19
N SER A 32 -7.50 6.47 -6.39
CA SER A 32 -8.08 5.12 -6.56
C SER A 32 -8.83 5.02 -7.89
N MET A 33 -9.65 6.01 -8.24
CA MET A 33 -10.32 6.07 -9.53
C MET A 33 -9.32 6.10 -10.69
N LEU A 34 -8.25 6.89 -10.58
CA LEU A 34 -7.18 6.94 -11.59
C LEU A 34 -6.55 5.55 -11.76
N HIS A 35 -6.27 4.85 -10.67
CA HIS A 35 -5.76 3.48 -10.75
C HIS A 35 -6.77 2.53 -11.42
N MET A 36 -8.07 2.63 -11.08
CA MET A 36 -9.13 1.80 -11.65
C MET A 36 -9.35 2.02 -13.16
N THR A 37 -9.10 3.23 -13.67
CA THR A 37 -9.44 3.63 -15.04
C THR A 37 -8.24 3.87 -15.95
N GLY A 38 -7.07 4.15 -15.38
CA GLY A 38 -5.91 4.72 -16.09
C GLY A 38 -6.10 6.18 -16.54
N ASP A 39 -7.18 6.85 -16.11
CA ASP A 39 -7.53 8.21 -16.54
C ASP A 39 -6.74 9.28 -15.75
N ALA A 40 -5.62 9.73 -16.30
CA ALA A 40 -4.81 10.77 -15.71
C ALA A 40 -5.49 12.16 -15.67
N ASP A 41 -6.55 12.39 -16.45
CA ASP A 41 -7.27 13.67 -16.43
C ASP A 41 -7.98 13.91 -15.09
N LEU A 42 -8.18 12.86 -14.28
CA LEU A 42 -8.68 12.97 -12.91
C LEU A 42 -7.80 13.86 -12.03
N ILE A 43 -6.48 13.87 -12.23
CA ILE A 43 -5.55 14.68 -11.42
C ILE A 43 -4.98 15.89 -12.18
N ARG A 44 -5.13 15.92 -13.50
CA ARG A 44 -4.70 17.05 -14.37
C ARG A 44 -5.79 18.11 -14.58
N GLY A 45 -7.00 17.86 -14.09
CA GLY A 45 -8.13 18.78 -14.14
C GLY A 45 -8.10 19.88 -13.08
N GLU A 46 -9.25 20.55 -12.90
CA GLU A 46 -9.40 21.66 -11.94
C GLU A 46 -9.58 21.16 -10.49
N LEU A 47 -10.11 19.94 -10.32
CA LEU A 47 -10.32 19.33 -9.02
C LEU A 47 -8.98 18.90 -8.43
N ARG A 48 -8.53 19.61 -7.39
CA ARG A 48 -7.28 19.32 -6.68
C ARG A 48 -7.38 19.62 -5.19
N PRO A 49 -6.64 18.90 -4.35
CA PRO A 49 -6.42 19.30 -2.97
C PRO A 49 -5.67 20.65 -2.93
N ALA A 50 -6.01 21.44 -1.91
CA ALA A 50 -5.36 22.71 -1.61
C ALA A 50 -4.25 22.57 -0.55
N GLY A 51 -4.14 21.41 0.11
CA GLY A 51 -3.03 21.11 1.02
C GLY A 51 -3.18 19.77 1.74
N LEU A 52 -2.13 19.39 2.45
CA LEU A 52 -2.06 18.20 3.29
C LEU A 52 -1.71 18.61 4.73
N PHE A 53 -2.52 18.18 5.71
CA PHE A 53 -2.24 18.43 7.12
C PHE A 53 -2.65 17.22 7.97
N LEU A 54 -2.02 17.06 9.14
CA LEU A 54 -2.30 15.95 10.04
C LEU A 54 -3.79 15.94 10.44
N ASN A 55 -4.45 14.80 10.23
CA ASN A 55 -5.90 14.57 10.43
C ASN A 55 -6.84 15.34 9.48
N GLU A 56 -6.31 16.10 8.53
CA GLU A 56 -7.10 16.65 7.42
C GLU A 56 -7.06 15.67 6.25
N VAL A 57 -8.19 15.01 5.98
CA VAL A 57 -8.29 13.91 5.01
C VAL A 57 -9.07 14.28 3.76
N GLN A 58 -9.56 15.51 3.65
CA GLN A 58 -10.39 15.98 2.53
C GLN A 58 -9.64 16.98 1.64
N GLY A 59 -8.32 17.15 1.86
CA GLY A 59 -7.45 17.98 1.03
C GLY A 59 -7.84 19.46 1.03
N PHE A 60 -8.57 19.95 2.05
CA PHE A 60 -9.14 21.30 2.10
C PHE A 60 -10.02 21.68 0.89
N MET A 61 -10.60 20.70 0.20
CA MET A 61 -11.47 20.92 -0.96
C MET A 61 -12.81 21.55 -0.54
N SER A 62 -13.47 22.25 -1.47
CA SER A 62 -14.81 22.79 -1.23
C SER A 62 -15.86 21.67 -1.19
N GLU A 63 -16.99 21.86 -0.53
CA GLU A 63 -18.06 20.85 -0.53
C GLU A 63 -18.61 20.60 -1.94
N GLU A 64 -18.65 21.62 -2.79
CA GLU A 64 -19.04 21.50 -4.20
C GLU A 64 -18.10 20.57 -4.97
N ASP A 65 -16.78 20.74 -4.80
CA ASP A 65 -15.78 19.88 -5.44
C ASP A 65 -15.87 18.45 -4.91
N LYS A 66 -16.06 18.27 -3.61
CA LYS A 66 -16.21 16.93 -3.00
C LYS A 66 -17.43 16.21 -3.57
N ASP A 67 -18.56 16.91 -3.69
CA ASP A 67 -19.78 16.32 -4.25
C ASP A 67 -19.64 16.00 -5.74
N ALA A 68 -18.95 16.84 -6.51
CA ALA A 68 -18.60 16.56 -7.89
C ALA A 68 -17.73 15.30 -8.03
N VAL A 69 -16.72 15.13 -7.17
CA VAL A 69 -15.88 13.93 -7.15
C VAL A 69 -16.69 12.70 -6.79
N ARG A 70 -17.56 12.76 -5.76
CA ARG A 70 -18.42 11.62 -5.36
C ARG A 70 -19.35 11.19 -6.49
N ALA A 71 -19.95 12.14 -7.21
CA ALA A 71 -20.80 11.85 -8.35
C ALA A 71 -20.03 11.12 -9.47
N ARG A 72 -18.80 11.57 -9.77
CA ARG A 72 -17.95 10.89 -10.76
C ARG A 72 -17.50 9.50 -10.28
N ALA A 73 -17.16 9.38 -9.00
CA ALA A 73 -16.75 8.11 -8.41
C ALA A 73 -17.84 7.04 -8.45
N LEU A 74 -19.10 7.43 -8.23
CA LEU A 74 -20.21 6.49 -8.35
C LEU A 74 -20.26 5.85 -9.75
N GLU A 75 -20.12 6.65 -10.81
CA GLU A 75 -20.11 6.12 -12.19
C GLU A 75 -18.88 5.25 -12.48
N VAL A 76 -17.70 5.65 -12.01
CA VAL A 76 -16.47 4.84 -12.17
C VAL A 76 -16.59 3.49 -11.46
N ILE A 77 -17.11 3.46 -10.23
CA ILE A 77 -17.26 2.23 -9.44
C ILE A 77 -18.34 1.33 -10.04
N LYS A 78 -19.45 1.89 -10.53
CA LYS A 78 -20.50 1.14 -11.25
C LYS A 78 -19.94 0.47 -12.50
N ASP A 79 -19.24 1.24 -13.34
CA ASP A 79 -18.60 0.69 -14.55
C ASP A 79 -17.60 -0.42 -14.21
N TYR A 80 -16.74 -0.18 -13.21
CA TYR A 80 -15.77 -1.18 -12.75
C TYR A 80 -16.44 -2.48 -12.27
N ARG A 81 -17.49 -2.35 -11.45
CA ARG A 81 -18.32 -3.47 -10.98
C ARG A 81 -18.94 -4.23 -12.15
N ASP A 82 -19.60 -3.51 -13.05
CA ASP A 82 -20.40 -4.07 -14.13
C ASP A 82 -19.52 -4.75 -15.21
N ARG A 83 -18.26 -4.34 -15.34
CA ARG A 83 -17.23 -5.04 -16.13
C ARG A 83 -16.64 -6.27 -15.44
N GLY A 84 -17.08 -6.60 -14.23
CA GLY A 84 -16.61 -7.77 -13.47
C GLY A 84 -15.32 -7.52 -12.70
N CYS A 85 -15.07 -6.28 -12.27
CA CYS A 85 -13.90 -5.86 -11.50
C CYS A 85 -12.58 -6.23 -12.18
N PRO A 86 -12.34 -5.80 -13.44
CA PRO A 86 -11.11 -6.14 -14.13
C PRO A 86 -9.90 -5.65 -13.36
N GLU A 87 -8.78 -6.31 -13.59
CA GLU A 87 -7.54 -5.87 -12.97
C GLU A 87 -7.07 -4.53 -13.56
N PRO A 88 -6.68 -3.56 -12.73
CA PRO A 88 -6.05 -2.34 -13.20
C PRO A 88 -4.79 -2.61 -14.03
N GLU A 89 -4.63 -1.85 -15.10
CA GLU A 89 -3.37 -1.82 -15.85
C GLU A 89 -2.29 -1.09 -15.03
N PRO A 90 -1.03 -1.55 -15.04
CA PRO A 90 0.06 -0.87 -14.35
C PRO A 90 0.22 0.59 -14.81
N LEU A 91 0.41 1.49 -13.85
CA LEU A 91 0.72 2.90 -14.11
C LEU A 91 2.22 3.08 -14.39
N SER A 92 2.58 4.12 -15.18
CA SER A 92 3.99 4.44 -15.40
C SER A 92 4.61 5.11 -14.17
N GLU A 93 5.93 5.00 -14.00
CA GLU A 93 6.65 5.64 -12.88
C GLU A 93 6.44 7.16 -12.86
N GLU A 94 6.35 7.79 -14.03
CA GLU A 94 6.09 9.22 -14.17
C GLU A 94 4.68 9.60 -13.69
N LEU A 95 3.68 8.78 -13.99
CA LEU A 95 2.32 9.03 -13.51
C LEU A 95 2.19 8.76 -12.02
N VAL A 96 2.87 7.74 -11.49
CA VAL A 96 2.93 7.50 -10.04
C VAL A 96 3.59 8.69 -9.33
N HIS A 97 4.66 9.23 -9.89
CA HIS A 97 5.30 10.44 -9.36
C HIS A 97 4.36 11.64 -9.37
N GLU A 98 3.62 11.87 -10.47
CA GLU A 98 2.60 12.91 -10.57
C GLU A 98 1.48 12.74 -9.52
N MET A 99 1.04 11.49 -9.27
CA MET A 99 0.07 11.19 -8.22
C MET A 99 0.61 11.53 -6.82
N MET A 100 1.90 11.26 -6.57
CA MET A 100 2.54 11.60 -5.29
C MET A 100 2.54 13.11 -5.06
N GLU A 101 2.99 13.89 -6.04
CA GLU A 101 3.01 15.36 -5.98
C GLU A 101 1.59 15.93 -5.84
N TRP A 102 0.63 15.39 -6.59
CA TRP A 102 -0.76 15.82 -6.53
C TRP A 102 -1.36 15.60 -5.14
N LEU A 103 -1.05 14.47 -4.50
CA LEU A 103 -1.59 14.11 -3.19
C LEU A 103 -1.04 15.01 -2.07
N VAL A 104 0.27 15.30 -2.11
CA VAL A 104 0.93 16.10 -1.06
C VAL A 104 0.86 17.60 -1.33
N VAL A 105 0.51 18.00 -2.56
CA VAL A 105 0.42 19.40 -3.01
C VAL A 105 1.78 20.11 -2.97
N GLU A 106 2.85 19.35 -3.11
CA GLU A 106 4.24 19.78 -3.03
C GLU A 106 5.11 18.94 -3.98
N ASP A 107 6.32 19.41 -4.25
CA ASP A 107 7.30 18.67 -5.05
C ASP A 107 7.78 17.44 -4.27
N VAL A 108 7.77 16.28 -4.92
CA VAL A 108 8.27 15.03 -4.34
C VAL A 108 9.52 14.62 -5.08
N GLY A 109 10.59 14.27 -4.36
CA GLY A 109 11.81 13.77 -4.97
C GLY A 109 11.55 12.47 -5.74
N VAL A 110 12.08 12.37 -6.97
CA VAL A 110 11.93 11.17 -7.82
C VAL A 110 12.50 9.91 -7.15
N GLU A 111 13.44 10.07 -6.22
CA GLU A 111 14.00 8.99 -5.42
C GLU A 111 13.00 8.28 -4.50
N TYR A 112 11.82 8.87 -4.26
CA TYR A 112 10.75 8.24 -3.47
C TYR A 112 9.83 7.33 -4.29
N VAL A 113 9.89 7.38 -5.63
CA VAL A 113 9.05 6.56 -6.50
C VAL A 113 9.31 5.05 -6.29
N PRO A 114 10.57 4.56 -6.20
CA PRO A 114 10.82 3.15 -5.92
C PRO A 114 10.24 2.68 -4.57
N MET A 115 10.27 3.54 -3.55
CA MET A 115 9.67 3.25 -2.24
C MET A 115 8.14 3.11 -2.37
N MET A 116 7.50 4.04 -3.08
CA MET A 116 6.05 3.99 -3.30
C MET A 116 5.62 2.74 -4.08
N LEU A 117 6.38 2.35 -5.10
CA LEU A 117 6.11 1.14 -5.88
C LEU A 117 6.32 -0.13 -5.06
N ALA A 118 7.32 -0.15 -4.18
CA ALA A 118 7.55 -1.26 -3.25
C ALA A 118 6.42 -1.41 -2.22
N ASP A 119 5.90 -0.30 -1.69
CA ASP A 119 4.86 -0.32 -0.66
C ASP A 119 3.47 -0.62 -1.24
N LEU A 120 3.13 -0.07 -2.40
CA LEU A 120 1.79 -0.20 -2.99
C LEU A 120 1.65 -1.36 -3.98
N GLU A 121 2.76 -1.85 -4.55
CA GLU A 121 2.79 -2.89 -5.57
C GLU A 121 1.76 -2.67 -6.71
N LEU A 122 1.63 -1.43 -7.20
CA LEU A 122 0.61 -1.06 -8.20
C LEU A 122 0.72 -1.85 -9.52
N ASP A 123 1.89 -2.44 -9.78
CA ASP A 123 2.18 -3.28 -10.93
C ASP A 123 2.14 -4.79 -10.62
N GLY A 124 1.72 -5.17 -9.42
CA GLY A 124 1.62 -6.55 -8.94
C GLY A 124 2.96 -7.21 -8.64
N ARG A 125 4.05 -6.45 -8.52
CA ARG A 125 5.37 -6.95 -8.17
C ARG A 125 5.73 -6.54 -6.74
N ASP A 126 6.33 -7.45 -5.98
CA ASP A 126 7.02 -7.11 -4.73
C ASP A 126 8.43 -6.63 -5.11
N HIS A 127 8.64 -5.31 -5.10
CA HIS A 127 9.92 -4.69 -5.54
C HIS A 127 11.05 -4.93 -4.53
N ASP A 128 10.70 -5.21 -3.28
CA ASP A 128 11.65 -5.54 -2.21
C ASP A 128 11.96 -7.04 -2.13
N ARG A 129 11.23 -7.86 -2.91
CA ARG A 129 11.53 -9.28 -3.00
C ARG A 129 12.94 -9.45 -3.56
N PRO A 130 13.83 -10.18 -2.86
CA PRO A 130 15.14 -10.48 -3.39
C PRO A 130 14.99 -11.14 -4.76
N ALA A 131 15.64 -10.56 -5.77
CA ALA A 131 15.64 -11.13 -7.11
C ALA A 131 16.04 -12.63 -7.03
N PRO A 132 15.47 -13.50 -7.87
CA PRO A 132 15.93 -14.88 -7.96
C PRO A 132 17.45 -14.85 -8.13
N PRO A 133 18.20 -15.69 -7.40
CA PRO A 133 19.63 -15.51 -7.31
C PRO A 133 20.29 -15.66 -8.68
N GLY A 134 20.69 -14.53 -9.26
CA GLY A 134 21.84 -14.44 -10.17
C GLY A 134 23.17 -14.50 -9.41
N GLY A 135 23.10 -14.64 -8.09
CA GLY A 135 24.22 -14.77 -7.17
C GLY A 135 24.77 -16.21 -7.06
N PRO A 136 25.61 -16.48 -6.04
CA PRO A 136 26.32 -17.75 -5.88
C PRO A 136 25.38 -18.95 -5.93
N ALA A 137 25.86 -20.09 -6.44
CA ALA A 137 25.10 -21.34 -6.51
C ALA A 137 24.50 -21.74 -5.14
N ALA A 138 23.46 -22.58 -5.14
CA ALA A 138 22.79 -23.01 -3.92
C ALA A 138 23.75 -23.59 -2.86
N ASP A 139 24.74 -24.36 -3.31
CA ASP A 139 25.77 -24.95 -2.42
C ASP A 139 26.61 -23.87 -1.73
N ALA A 140 26.99 -22.81 -2.46
CA ALA A 140 27.73 -21.68 -1.88
C ALA A 140 26.89 -20.86 -0.89
N ARG A 141 25.56 -20.77 -1.09
CA ARG A 141 24.67 -20.17 -0.09
C ARG A 141 24.55 -21.05 1.15
N ALA A 142 24.56 -22.37 0.98
CA ALA A 142 24.50 -23.31 2.09
C ALA A 142 25.72 -23.23 3.02
N GLU A 143 26.88 -22.85 2.49
CA GLU A 143 28.12 -22.64 3.25
C GLU A 143 28.15 -21.33 4.05
N PHE A 144 27.17 -20.43 3.85
CA PHE A 144 27.11 -19.13 4.53
C PHE A 144 25.82 -18.97 5.36
N PRO A 145 25.67 -19.73 6.47
CA PRO A 145 24.49 -19.62 7.31
C PRO A 145 24.44 -18.27 8.04
N VAL A 146 23.27 -17.63 8.02
CA VAL A 146 23.03 -16.34 8.68
C VAL A 146 22.41 -16.54 10.07
N VAL A 147 22.91 -15.84 11.07
CA VAL A 147 22.26 -15.78 12.39
C VAL A 147 21.59 -14.42 12.54
N VAL A 148 20.28 -14.41 12.72
CA VAL A 148 19.48 -13.22 13.01
C VAL A 148 19.24 -13.17 14.52
N VAL A 149 19.61 -12.06 15.16
CA VAL A 149 19.43 -11.88 16.61
C VAL A 149 18.21 -11.01 16.88
N GLY A 150 17.20 -11.60 17.51
CA GLY A 150 15.91 -10.99 17.80
C GLY A 150 14.82 -11.47 16.83
N CYS A 151 13.65 -11.79 17.37
CA CYS A 151 12.43 -12.20 16.65
C CYS A 151 11.30 -11.16 16.88
N GLY A 152 11.67 -9.88 16.78
CA GLY A 152 10.73 -8.77 16.58
C GLY A 152 10.43 -8.53 15.11
N GLN A 153 9.82 -7.38 14.78
CA GLN A 153 9.41 -7.03 13.41
C GLN A 153 10.55 -7.16 12.39
N SER A 154 11.71 -6.57 12.68
CA SER A 154 12.88 -6.63 11.79
C SER A 154 13.47 -8.04 11.65
N GLY A 155 13.47 -8.83 12.73
CA GLY A 155 13.98 -10.20 12.72
C GLY A 155 13.12 -11.15 11.91
N LEU A 156 11.79 -11.00 12.03
CA LEU A 156 10.82 -11.72 11.20
C LEU A 156 10.97 -11.33 9.73
N LEU A 157 11.05 -10.03 9.43
CA LEU A 157 11.28 -9.54 8.07
C LEU A 157 12.58 -10.11 7.46
N ALA A 158 13.68 -10.06 8.20
CA ALA A 158 14.96 -10.61 7.77
C ALA A 158 14.83 -12.11 7.46
N GLY A 159 14.15 -12.87 8.32
CA GLY A 159 13.90 -14.30 8.08
C GLY A 159 13.10 -14.55 6.80
N ILE A 160 12.02 -13.79 6.56
CA ILE A 160 11.21 -13.90 5.34
C ILE A 160 12.06 -13.64 4.10
N ARG A 161 12.81 -12.52 4.07
CA ARG A 161 13.64 -12.17 2.91
C ARG A 161 14.81 -13.15 2.71
N LEU A 162 15.43 -13.66 3.78
CA LEU A 162 16.46 -14.71 3.68
C LEU A 162 15.89 -16.02 3.13
N GLN A 163 14.67 -16.39 3.54
CA GLN A 163 13.97 -17.56 3.02
C GLN A 163 13.67 -17.40 1.52
N GLU A 164 13.18 -16.23 1.09
CA GLU A 164 12.94 -15.92 -0.32
C GLU A 164 14.21 -15.96 -1.16
N ALA A 165 15.34 -15.52 -0.60
CA ALA A 165 16.66 -15.58 -1.24
C ALA A 165 17.28 -17.00 -1.24
N GLY A 166 16.69 -17.97 -0.53
CA GLY A 166 17.23 -19.32 -0.38
C GLY A 166 18.57 -19.36 0.37
N ILE A 167 18.76 -18.47 1.34
CA ILE A 167 19.92 -18.43 2.22
C ILE A 167 19.53 -19.10 3.55
N PRO A 168 20.25 -20.14 4.03
CA PRO A 168 19.93 -20.73 5.32
C PRO A 168 20.16 -19.75 6.46
N PHE A 169 19.24 -19.72 7.41
CA PHE A 169 19.38 -18.86 8.57
C PHE A 169 18.81 -19.50 9.84
N THR A 170 19.22 -18.95 10.98
CA THR A 170 18.64 -19.24 12.29
C THR A 170 18.31 -17.92 12.97
N ILE A 171 17.07 -17.79 13.44
CA ILE A 171 16.67 -16.66 14.28
C ILE A 171 16.79 -17.09 15.75
N VAL A 172 17.51 -16.30 16.55
CA VAL A 172 17.61 -16.50 18.00
C VAL A 172 16.87 -15.39 18.73
N GLU A 173 16.07 -15.73 19.73
CA GLU A 173 15.28 -14.79 20.52
C GLU A 173 15.48 -15.07 22.01
N LYS A 174 15.60 -14.01 22.81
CA LYS A 174 15.75 -14.10 24.26
C LYS A 174 14.43 -14.49 24.92
N ASN A 175 13.32 -14.03 24.36
CA ASN A 175 11.97 -14.24 24.84
C ASN A 175 11.44 -15.65 24.50
N PRO A 176 10.48 -16.17 25.29
CA PRO A 176 9.79 -17.43 24.95
C PRO A 176 8.95 -17.40 23.67
N GLY A 177 8.77 -16.22 23.05
CA GLY A 177 7.99 -16.07 21.83
C GLY A 177 8.34 -14.80 21.07
N VAL A 178 7.63 -14.59 19.95
CA VAL A 178 7.89 -13.53 18.98
C VAL A 178 7.31 -12.18 19.42
N GLY A 179 7.80 -11.09 18.83
CA GLY A 179 7.21 -9.75 18.97
C GLY A 179 8.20 -8.68 19.44
N GLY A 180 9.36 -9.09 19.96
CA GLY A 180 10.42 -8.16 20.39
C GLY A 180 9.90 -7.13 21.40
N THR A 181 9.90 -5.86 21.03
CA THR A 181 9.35 -4.77 21.86
C THR A 181 7.92 -5.05 22.32
N TRP A 182 7.08 -5.64 21.48
CA TRP A 182 5.67 -5.92 21.79
C TRP A 182 5.47 -7.14 22.69
N TRP A 183 6.50 -7.99 22.83
CA TRP A 183 6.51 -9.04 23.82
C TRP A 183 6.79 -8.48 25.22
N GLU A 184 7.83 -7.66 25.32
CA GLU A 184 8.35 -7.11 26.59
C GLU A 184 7.46 -5.99 27.15
N ASN A 185 6.87 -5.15 26.29
CA ASN A 185 6.10 -3.98 26.70
C ASN A 185 4.60 -4.24 26.69
N ARG A 186 4.05 -4.66 27.84
CA ARG A 186 2.61 -4.91 28.05
C ARG A 186 1.98 -4.01 29.12
N TYR A 187 2.50 -2.80 29.27
CA TYR A 187 1.95 -1.83 30.21
C TYR A 187 0.66 -1.19 29.68
N PRO A 188 -0.25 -0.71 30.57
CA PRO A 188 -1.47 -0.02 30.14
C PRO A 188 -1.16 1.19 29.25
N GLY A 189 -1.76 1.23 28.07
CA GLY A 189 -1.58 2.32 27.10
C GLY A 189 -0.43 2.14 26.10
N ALA A 190 0.27 1.00 26.10
CA ALA A 190 1.21 0.65 25.04
C ALA A 190 0.49 0.63 23.68
N ARG A 191 0.98 1.43 22.73
CA ARG A 191 0.40 1.64 21.41
C ARG A 191 1.45 2.15 20.42
N VAL A 192 1.14 2.08 19.14
CA VAL A 192 1.90 2.75 18.08
C VAL A 192 1.59 4.26 18.07
N ASP A 193 2.50 5.06 17.51
CA ASP A 193 2.35 6.49 17.26
C ASP A 193 1.96 6.82 15.81
N VAL A 194 2.02 5.81 14.92
CA VAL A 194 1.53 5.86 13.54
C VAL A 194 0.19 5.15 13.40
N GLY A 195 -0.53 5.41 12.31
CA GLY A 195 -1.70 4.61 11.93
C GLY A 195 -1.32 3.13 11.87
N ASN A 196 -2.17 2.24 12.41
CA ASN A 196 -1.89 0.80 12.45
C ASN A 196 -1.60 0.20 11.07
N HIS A 197 -2.24 0.72 10.01
CA HIS A 197 -2.04 0.35 8.61
C HIS A 197 -0.67 0.76 8.05
N PHE A 198 0.06 1.65 8.72
CA PHE A 198 1.47 1.95 8.42
C PHE A 198 2.45 1.10 9.24
N TYR A 199 1.97 0.43 10.29
CA TYR A 199 2.80 -0.40 11.18
C TYR A 199 2.55 -1.90 10.93
N CYS A 200 2.65 -2.32 9.67
CA CYS A 200 2.52 -3.71 9.24
C CYS A 200 3.53 -4.02 8.13
N PHE A 201 3.57 -5.27 7.67
CA PHE A 201 4.37 -5.64 6.51
C PHE A 201 3.58 -5.34 5.23
N SER A 202 4.11 -4.51 4.33
CA SER A 202 3.45 -4.12 3.08
C SER A 202 3.22 -5.30 2.13
N PHE A 203 4.14 -6.28 2.11
CA PHE A 203 4.05 -7.46 1.23
C PHE A 203 2.99 -8.51 1.65
N GLU A 204 2.41 -8.38 2.84
CA GLU A 204 1.38 -9.30 3.38
C GLU A 204 0.22 -8.50 4.03
N PRO A 205 -0.63 -7.85 3.22
CA PRO A 205 -1.76 -7.07 3.72
C PRO A 205 -2.81 -7.96 4.42
N SER A 206 -3.29 -7.53 5.59
CA SER A 206 -4.23 -8.30 6.43
C SER A 206 -5.70 -7.92 6.22
N ASP A 207 -6.11 -7.64 4.98
CA ASP A 207 -7.43 -7.08 4.64
C ASP A 207 -8.51 -8.19 4.62
N ARG A 208 -8.61 -8.96 5.72
CA ARG A 208 -9.61 -10.02 5.90
C ARG A 208 -10.90 -9.53 6.54
#